data_AF-A0A5E7UA21-F1
#
_entry.id   AF-A0A5E7UA21-F1
#
_cell.length_a   1.000
_cell.length_b   1.000
_cell.length_c   1.000
_cell.angle_alpha   90.00
_cell.angle_beta   90.00
_cell.angle_gamma   90.00
#
_symmetry.space_group_name_H-M   'P 1'
#
loop_
_entity.id
_entity.type
_entity.pdbx_description
1 polymer ?
#
loop_
_entity_poly.entity_id
_entity_poly.type
_entity_poly.pdbx_seq_one_letter_code
_entity_poly.pdbx_strand_id
1 'polypeptide(L)' 'MSAKAPNPMPPHVARLFVGPDGKPLAKPLVKGPSAPPPPKR' A
#
# COMPACT_ATOMS: atom_id res chain seq x y z
N MET A 1 -1.13 22.71 -1.41
CA MET A 1 -2.08 21.59 -1.23
C MET A 1 -1.39 20.57 -0.33
N SER A 2 -1.86 20.42 0.93
CA SER A 2 -1.24 19.49 1.89
C SER A 2 -1.64 18.07 1.49
N ALA A 3 -0.66 17.24 1.12
CA ALA A 3 -0.90 15.82 0.87
C ALA A 3 -1.39 15.23 2.19
N LYS A 4 -2.71 15.02 2.28
CA LYS A 4 -3.36 14.33 3.40
C LYS A 4 -2.56 13.07 3.64
N ALA A 5 -1.85 13.01 4.77
CA ALA A 5 -1.05 11.86 5.14
C ALA A 5 -1.92 10.62 4.90
N PRO A 6 -1.45 9.62 4.13
CA PRO A 6 -2.27 8.48 3.81
C PRO A 6 -2.74 7.90 5.13
N ASN A 7 -4.06 7.89 5.35
CA ASN A 7 -4.63 7.31 6.56
C ASN A 7 -3.94 5.95 6.77
N PRO A 8 -3.36 5.69 7.95
CA PRO A 8 -2.62 4.47 8.18
C PRO A 8 -3.52 3.30 7.81
N MET A 9 -3.04 2.47 6.89
CA MET A 9 -3.85 1.40 6.32
C MET A 9 -4.34 0.50 7.46
N PRO A 10 -5.63 0.13 7.52
CA PRO A 10 -6.13 -0.64 8.63
C PRO A 10 -5.33 -1.95 8.80
N PRO A 11 -5.06 -2.43 10.03
CA PRO A 11 -4.17 -3.56 10.26
C PRO A 11 -4.56 -4.84 9.50
N HIS A 12 -5.87 -5.06 9.32
CA HIS A 12 -6.40 -6.20 8.56
C HIS A 12 -6.10 -6.09 7.06
N VAL A 13 -6.02 -4.89 6.50
CA VAL A 13 -5.63 -4.65 5.10
C VAL A 13 -4.11 -4.72 4.96
N ALA A 14 -3.34 -4.25 5.95
CA ALA A 14 -1.87 -4.28 5.92
C ALA A 14 -1.32 -5.70 5.74
N ARG A 15 -1.97 -6.69 6.37
CA ARG A 15 -1.65 -8.12 6.21
C ARG A 15 -1.78 -8.66 4.79
N LEU A 16 -2.49 -7.96 3.90
CA LEU A 16 -2.61 -8.35 2.50
C LEU A 16 -1.41 -7.92 1.66
N PHE A 17 -0.57 -7.02 2.20
CA PHE A 17 0.60 -6.44 1.55
C PHE A 17 1.91 -6.71 2.30
N VAL A 18 1.82 -7.05 3.59
CA VAL A 18 2.96 -7.21 4.49
C VAL A 18 2.87 -8.58 5.16
N GLY A 19 3.98 -9.31 5.15
CA GLY A 19 4.12 -10.62 5.78
C GLY A 19 4.15 -10.55 7.31
N PRO A 20 4.11 -11.71 7.99
CA PRO A 20 4.20 -11.79 9.45
C PRO A 20 5.55 -11.29 10.00
N ASP A 21 6.56 -11.16 9.13
CA ASP A 21 7.88 -10.60 9.40
C ASP A 21 7.93 -9.06 9.27
N GLY A 22 6.81 -8.42 8.95
CA GLY A 22 6.74 -6.97 8.73
C GLY A 22 7.32 -6.51 7.39
N LYS A 23 7.70 -7.43 6.49
CA LYS A 23 8.24 -7.08 5.16
C LYS A 23 7.14 -7.07 4.09
N PRO A 24 7.25 -6.22 3.06
CA PRO A 24 6.35 -6.27 1.92
C PRO A 24 6.37 -7.65 1.26
N LEU A 25 5.19 -8.20 0.98
CA LEU A 25 5.05 -9.43 0.22
C LEU A 25 5.57 -9.21 -1.20
N ALA A 26 6.34 -10.16 -1.73
CA ALA A 26 6.82 -10.13 -3.12
C ALA A 26 5.67 -10.04 -4.13
N LYS A 27 4.51 -10.63 -3.78
CA LYS A 27 3.23 -10.44 -4.47
C LYS A 27 2.16 -10.21 -3.40
N PRO A 28 1.49 -9.04 -3.36
CA PRO A 28 0.39 -8.83 -2.44
C PRO A 28 -0.76 -9.80 -2.77
N LEU A 29 -1.47 -10.26 -1.74
CA LEU A 29 -2.57 -11.23 -1.87
C LEU A 29 -3.79 -10.64 -2.58
N VAL A 30 -3.85 -9.30 -2.61
CA VAL A 30 -4.86 -8.54 -3.34
C VAL A 30 -4.16 -7.52 -4.23
N LYS A 31 -4.82 -7.15 -5.33
CA LYS A 31 -4.35 -6.05 -6.15
C LYS A 31 -4.38 -4.78 -5.31
N GLY A 32 -3.22 -4.17 -5.10
CA GLY A 32 -3.12 -2.93 -4.33
C GLY A 32 -3.98 -1.82 -4.88
N PRO A 33 -4.32 -0.81 -4.06
CA PRO A 33 -4.84 0.43 -4.60
C PRO A 33 -3.83 0.89 -5.65
N SER A 34 -4.28 0.97 -6.91
CA SER A 34 -3.42 1.39 -8.01
C SER A 34 -2.86 2.74 -7.62
N ALA A 35 -1.55 2.81 -7.35
CA ALA A 35 -0.90 4.10 -7.23
C ALA A 35 -1.22 4.87 -8.52
N PRO A 36 -1.60 6.16 -8.43
CA PRO A 36 -1.83 6.96 -9.61
C PRO A 36 -0.57 6.86 -10.49
N PRO A 37 -0.75 6.73 -11.82
CA PRO A 37 0.38 6.57 -12.73
C PRO A 37 1.42 7.67 -12.47
N PRO A 38 2.72 7.34 -12.55
CA PRO A 38 3.76 8.34 -12.33
C PRO A 38 3.52 9.52 -13.28
N PRO A 39 3.68 10.77 -12.81
CA PRO A 39 3.50 11.93 -13.67
C PRO A 39 4.42 11.77 -14.88
N LYS A 40 3.83 11.74 -16.07
CA LYS A 40 4.57 11.77 -17.33
C LYS A 40 5.36 13.09 -17.34
N ARG A 41 6.69 12.99 -17.39
CA ARG A 41 7.57 14.14 -17.60
C ARG A 41 7.37 14.70 -19.00
#